data_AF-A0A086MLH8-F1
#
_entry.id   AF-A0A086MLH8-F1
#
_cell.length_a   1.000
_cell.length_b   1.000
_cell.length_c   1.000
_cell.angle_alpha   90.00
_cell.angle_beta   90.00
_cell.angle_gamma   90.00
#
_symmetry.space_group_name_H-M   'P 1'
#
loop_
_entity.id
_entity.type
_entity.pdbx_description
1 polymer ?
#
loop_
_entity_poly.entity_id
_entity_poly.type
_entity_poly.pdbx_seq_one_letter_code
_entity_poly.pdbx_strand_id
1 'polypeptide(L)'
;MQRLIGLNALAIALIGSGTTLGQAQGLPAGEYRLTPVLTHENVNYDPDEIWSEAELTPFGIPARLPSIYTDQDITNLGLMTFSVVDNTCNRTNDCEFRIMIRLPRGSKSILATGKIMLGGTAVVADDLTTVTTETSTGIQTFRTGLTRTKVISCKEDGTCIEYTPPQPSPLPMPQWRRDR
;
A
#
# COMPACT_ATOMS: atom_id res chain seq x y z
N MET A 1 -8.39 -66.57 41.63
CA MET A 1 -8.48 -66.02 40.25
C MET A 1 -9.24 -64.70 40.32
N GLN A 2 -8.52 -63.59 40.17
CA GLN A 2 -9.06 -62.24 40.03
C GLN A 2 -9.67 -62.04 38.63
N ARG A 3 -10.84 -61.40 38.55
CA ARG A 3 -11.22 -60.57 37.40
C ARG A 3 -11.98 -59.34 37.88
N LEU A 4 -11.34 -58.18 37.67
CA LEU A 4 -11.89 -56.84 37.76
C LEU A 4 -12.90 -56.61 36.61
N ILE A 5 -14.00 -55.92 36.92
CA ILE A 5 -14.84 -55.18 35.98
C ILE A 5 -15.11 -53.86 36.74
N GLY A 6 -14.62 -52.68 36.39
CA GLY A 6 -14.48 -52.08 35.06
C GLY A 6 -15.49 -50.93 34.94
N LEU A 7 -15.44 -49.94 35.83
CA LEU A 7 -16.23 -48.69 35.71
C LEU A 7 -15.56 -47.77 34.67
N ASN A 8 -16.16 -47.65 33.49
CA ASN A 8 -15.79 -46.62 32.52
C ASN A 8 -16.67 -45.39 32.75
N ALA A 9 -16.07 -44.33 33.30
CA ALA A 9 -16.63 -43.00 33.32
C ALA A 9 -16.33 -42.32 31.97
N LEU A 10 -17.37 -42.07 31.17
CA LEU A 10 -17.29 -41.19 29.99
C LEU A 10 -17.43 -39.74 30.47
N ALA A 11 -16.32 -39.00 30.50
CA ALA A 11 -16.34 -37.55 30.65
C ALA A 11 -16.53 -36.91 29.27
N ILE A 12 -17.65 -36.20 29.08
CA ILE A 12 -17.94 -35.40 27.89
C ILE A 12 -17.17 -34.07 28.04
N ALA A 13 -16.06 -33.94 27.33
CA ALA A 13 -15.34 -32.68 27.20
C ALA A 13 -16.07 -31.79 26.17
N LEU A 14 -16.69 -30.71 26.66
CA LEU A 14 -17.13 -29.58 25.82
C LEU A 14 -15.88 -28.86 25.29
N ILE A 15 -15.41 -29.29 24.11
CA ILE A 15 -14.41 -28.55 23.35
C ILE A 15 -15.15 -27.37 22.73
N GLY A 16 -15.05 -26.22 23.41
CA GLY A 16 -15.52 -24.95 22.90
C GLY A 16 -14.94 -24.71 21.51
N SER A 17 -15.82 -24.57 20.51
CA SER A 17 -15.47 -24.11 19.18
C SER A 17 -15.09 -22.64 19.25
N GLY A 18 -13.86 -22.37 19.70
CA GLY A 18 -13.21 -21.08 19.52
C GLY A 18 -12.98 -20.91 18.03
N THR A 19 -13.78 -20.08 17.38
CA THR A 19 -13.53 -19.56 16.04
C THR A 19 -12.12 -19.00 15.99
N THR A 20 -11.23 -19.69 15.27
CA THR A 20 -9.94 -19.14 14.86
C THR A 20 -10.24 -18.02 13.87
N LEU A 21 -10.43 -16.81 14.38
CA LEU A 21 -10.29 -15.59 13.60
C LEU A 21 -8.94 -15.66 12.91
N GLY A 22 -8.97 -15.59 11.57
CA GLY A 22 -7.80 -15.69 10.72
C GLY A 22 -6.68 -14.80 11.25
N GLN A 23 -5.51 -15.40 11.45
CA GLN A 23 -4.28 -14.65 11.59
C GLN A 23 -4.11 -13.87 10.29
N ALA A 24 -4.53 -12.60 10.30
CA ALA A 24 -3.92 -11.60 9.44
C ALA A 24 -2.43 -11.71 9.69
N GLN A 25 -1.68 -12.23 8.71
CA GLN A 25 -0.24 -12.25 8.75
C GLN A 25 0.20 -10.79 8.75
N GLY A 26 0.36 -10.24 9.96
CA GLY A 26 0.84 -8.89 10.18
C GLY A 26 2.16 -8.75 9.45
N LEU A 27 2.23 -7.73 8.61
CA LEU A 27 3.42 -7.38 7.86
C LEU A 27 4.58 -7.13 8.82
N PRO A 28 5.84 -7.24 8.36
CA PRO A 28 6.96 -6.73 9.12
C PRO A 28 6.63 -5.31 9.59
N ALA A 29 6.85 -5.02 10.88
CA ALA A 29 6.66 -3.67 11.38
C ALA A 29 7.55 -2.73 10.56
N GLY A 30 6.93 -1.82 9.81
CA GLY A 30 7.63 -0.86 8.97
C GLY A 30 7.54 -1.08 7.45
N GLU A 31 6.46 -1.68 6.95
CA GLU A 31 6.11 -1.67 5.52
C GLU A 31 4.63 -1.35 5.33
N TYR A 32 4.32 -0.59 4.27
CA TYR A 32 2.96 -0.35 3.80
C TYR A 32 2.68 -1.25 2.59
N ARG A 33 1.52 -1.92 2.56
CA ARG A 33 1.09 -2.71 1.40
C ARG A 33 -0.15 -2.13 0.78
N LEU A 34 -0.01 -1.76 -0.49
CA LEU A 34 -1.04 -1.08 -1.26
C LEU A 34 -1.50 -2.00 -2.38
N THR A 35 -2.76 -2.40 -2.34
CA THR A 35 -3.40 -3.28 -3.34
C THR A 35 -4.60 -2.53 -3.93
N PRO A 36 -4.43 -1.90 -5.10
CA PRO A 36 -5.40 -0.96 -5.64
C PRO A 36 -6.64 -1.72 -6.09
N VAL A 37 -7.79 -1.20 -5.71
CA VAL A 37 -9.10 -1.70 -6.12
C VAL A 37 -9.77 -0.68 -7.04
N LEU A 38 -10.70 -1.12 -7.88
CA LEU A 38 -11.43 -0.21 -8.77
C LEU A 38 -12.18 0.81 -7.92
N THR A 39 -11.83 2.09 -8.07
CA THR A 39 -12.48 3.19 -7.34
C THR A 39 -13.22 4.13 -8.28
N HIS A 40 -12.73 4.31 -9.50
CA HIS A 40 -13.39 5.11 -10.53
C HIS A 40 -13.40 4.39 -11.87
N GLU A 41 -14.58 4.20 -12.46
CA GLU A 41 -14.75 3.50 -13.74
C GLU A 41 -15.05 4.51 -14.86
N ASN A 42 -14.45 4.29 -16.04
CA ASN A 42 -14.73 5.06 -17.27
C ASN A 42 -14.62 6.59 -17.08
N VAL A 43 -13.49 7.05 -16.55
CA VAL A 43 -13.26 8.46 -16.23
C VAL A 43 -12.42 9.20 -17.27
N ASN A 44 -12.73 10.47 -17.43
CA ASN A 44 -11.95 11.45 -18.21
C ASN A 44 -11.31 12.54 -17.31
N TYR A 45 -11.45 12.40 -15.99
CA TYR A 45 -10.90 13.30 -14.97
C TYR A 45 -10.59 12.48 -13.70
N ASP A 46 -9.48 12.77 -13.04
CA ASP A 46 -9.07 12.12 -11.79
C ASP A 46 -9.48 12.97 -10.57
N PRO A 47 -10.43 12.52 -9.72
CA PRO A 47 -10.84 13.25 -8.53
C PRO A 47 -9.73 13.39 -7.47
N ASP A 48 -8.70 12.54 -7.50
CA ASP A 48 -7.55 12.65 -6.59
C ASP A 48 -6.44 13.59 -7.14
N GLU A 49 -6.57 13.99 -8.41
CA GLU A 49 -5.61 14.81 -9.18
C GLU A 49 -4.21 14.18 -9.26
N ILE A 50 -4.12 12.85 -9.41
CA ILE A 50 -2.86 12.10 -9.60
C ILE A 50 -2.54 11.96 -11.10
N TRP A 51 -3.57 11.80 -11.92
CA TRP A 51 -3.50 11.69 -13.37
C TRP A 51 -4.05 12.96 -14.03
N SER A 52 -3.35 13.44 -15.07
CA SER A 52 -3.84 14.57 -15.85
C SER A 52 -4.91 14.13 -16.85
N GLU A 53 -5.78 15.05 -17.28
CA GLU A 53 -6.82 14.76 -18.28
C GLU A 53 -6.24 14.22 -19.61
N ALA A 54 -5.04 14.69 -19.98
CA ALA A 54 -4.33 14.21 -21.17
C ALA A 54 -3.95 12.72 -21.08
N GLU A 55 -3.85 12.19 -19.87
CA GLU A 55 -3.55 10.79 -19.59
C GLU A 55 -4.83 9.95 -19.44
N LEU A 56 -6.00 10.57 -19.44
CA LEU A 56 -7.30 9.92 -19.27
C LEU A 56 -8.12 9.93 -20.57
N THR A 57 -7.45 9.71 -21.70
CA THR A 57 -8.08 9.70 -23.03
C THR A 57 -8.66 8.31 -23.38
N PRO A 58 -9.69 8.24 -24.23
CA PRO A 58 -10.23 6.96 -24.71
C PRO A 58 -9.17 6.07 -25.37
N PHE A 59 -9.27 4.75 -25.16
CA PHE A 59 -8.36 3.74 -25.69
C PHE A 59 -9.10 2.47 -26.13
N GLY A 60 -8.42 1.61 -26.91
CA GLY A 60 -8.93 0.30 -27.34
C GLY A 60 -9.95 0.33 -28.50
N ILE A 61 -10.44 -0.86 -28.86
CA ILE A 61 -11.50 -1.07 -29.87
C ILE A 61 -12.53 -2.06 -29.29
N PRO A 62 -13.79 -1.65 -29.03
CA PRO A 62 -14.31 -0.28 -29.17
C PRO A 62 -13.62 0.69 -28.19
N ALA A 63 -13.60 1.97 -28.54
CA ALA A 63 -13.01 3.00 -27.69
C ALA A 63 -13.76 3.12 -26.36
N ARG A 64 -13.02 3.12 -25.25
CA ARG A 64 -13.54 3.29 -23.89
C ARG A 64 -12.63 4.20 -23.07
N LEU A 65 -13.19 4.84 -22.05
CA LEU A 65 -12.42 5.64 -21.10
C LEU A 65 -11.64 4.74 -20.11
N PRO A 66 -10.50 5.20 -19.57
CA PRO A 66 -9.79 4.49 -18.51
C PRO A 66 -10.60 4.33 -17.23
N SER A 67 -10.22 3.35 -16.44
CA SER A 67 -10.60 3.22 -15.04
C SER A 67 -9.39 3.48 -14.14
N ILE A 68 -9.63 4.07 -12.98
CA ILE A 68 -8.64 4.33 -11.94
C ILE A 68 -8.88 3.33 -10.80
N TYR A 69 -7.80 2.66 -10.41
CA TYR A 69 -7.75 1.76 -9.28
C TYR A 69 -6.89 2.41 -8.20
N THR A 70 -7.41 2.54 -6.98
CA THR A 70 -6.67 3.16 -5.88
C THR A 70 -6.64 2.32 -4.61
N ASP A 71 -5.60 2.53 -3.81
CA ASP A 71 -5.51 2.14 -2.40
C ASP A 71 -4.86 3.28 -1.62
N GLN A 72 -5.17 3.39 -0.33
CA GLN A 72 -4.71 4.49 0.50
C GLN A 72 -4.24 4.00 1.87
N ASP A 73 -3.17 4.60 2.38
CA ASP A 73 -2.70 4.36 3.73
C ASP A 73 -2.16 5.66 4.38
N ILE A 74 -2.18 5.72 5.69
CA ILE A 74 -1.71 6.88 6.46
C ILE A 74 -0.27 6.61 6.91
N THR A 75 0.63 7.49 6.51
CA THR A 75 2.05 7.46 6.89
C THR A 75 2.37 8.53 7.93
N ASN A 76 3.60 8.52 8.45
CA ASN A 76 4.12 9.61 9.27
C ASN A 76 4.25 10.96 8.54
N LEU A 77 4.24 10.98 7.19
CA LEU A 77 4.32 12.21 6.39
C LEU A 77 2.94 12.72 5.97
N GLY A 78 1.94 11.84 5.83
CA GLY A 78 0.61 12.20 5.34
C GLY A 78 -0.15 11.01 4.72
N LEU A 79 -1.21 11.32 3.98
CA LEU A 79 -2.00 10.32 3.26
C LEU A 79 -1.25 9.91 2.00
N MET A 80 -0.88 8.64 1.92
CA MET A 80 -0.28 8.04 0.74
C MET A 80 -1.38 7.39 -0.10
N THR A 81 -1.41 7.69 -1.40
CA THR A 81 -2.35 7.13 -2.37
C THR A 81 -1.59 6.39 -3.44
N PHE A 82 -1.87 5.10 -3.58
CA PHE A 82 -1.46 4.28 -4.72
C PHE A 82 -2.54 4.35 -5.78
N SER A 83 -2.18 4.68 -7.02
CA SER A 83 -3.12 4.82 -8.12
C SER A 83 -2.59 4.15 -9.38
N VAL A 84 -3.46 3.42 -10.07
CA VAL A 84 -3.18 2.69 -11.31
C VAL A 84 -4.26 3.03 -12.34
N VAL A 85 -3.87 3.28 -13.58
CA VAL A 85 -4.78 3.46 -14.72
C VAL A 85 -4.67 2.30 -15.70
N ASP A 86 -5.81 1.85 -16.24
CA ASP A 86 -5.85 0.66 -17.11
C ASP A 86 -5.74 0.94 -18.61
N ASN A 87 -5.61 2.21 -19.02
CA ASN A 87 -5.52 2.55 -20.45
C ASN A 87 -4.21 2.16 -21.13
N THR A 88 -3.17 1.86 -20.35
CA THR A 88 -1.86 1.46 -20.85
C THR A 88 -1.59 -0.04 -20.70
N CYS A 89 -2.54 -0.80 -20.16
CA CYS A 89 -2.34 -2.20 -19.83
C CYS A 89 -3.57 -3.10 -20.02
N ASN A 90 -3.39 -4.38 -19.76
CA ASN A 90 -4.37 -5.43 -19.75
C ASN A 90 -3.91 -6.52 -18.77
N ARG A 91 -4.57 -7.69 -18.77
CA ARG A 91 -4.23 -8.79 -17.86
C ARG A 91 -2.86 -9.44 -18.09
N THR A 92 -2.17 -9.10 -19.17
CA THR A 92 -0.92 -9.74 -19.61
C THR A 92 0.28 -8.80 -19.65
N ASN A 93 0.09 -7.49 -19.53
CA ASN A 93 1.17 -6.50 -19.48
C ASN A 93 1.00 -5.52 -18.31
N ASP A 94 2.06 -4.80 -17.99
CA ASP A 94 2.09 -3.95 -16.81
C ASP A 94 1.40 -2.59 -17.04
N CYS A 95 0.64 -2.17 -16.03
CA CYS A 95 0.01 -0.86 -15.91
C CYS A 95 0.98 0.17 -15.36
N GLU A 96 0.81 1.43 -15.77
CA GLU A 96 1.45 2.53 -15.07
C GLU A 96 0.80 2.74 -13.70
N PHE A 97 1.64 2.93 -12.69
CA PHE A 97 1.18 3.36 -11.38
C PHE A 97 1.84 4.69 -10.98
N ARG A 98 1.19 5.38 -10.05
CA ARG A 98 1.72 6.50 -9.28
C ARG A 98 1.47 6.29 -7.79
N ILE A 99 2.48 6.57 -6.98
CA ILE A 99 2.31 6.75 -5.54
C ILE A 99 2.43 8.24 -5.26
N MET A 100 1.37 8.84 -4.77
CA MET A 100 1.34 10.24 -4.34
C MET A 100 1.29 10.29 -2.81
N ILE A 101 1.92 11.32 -2.22
CA ILE A 101 1.67 11.69 -0.83
C ILE A 101 1.01 13.05 -0.74
N ARG A 102 -0.02 13.16 0.10
CA ARG A 102 -0.70 14.40 0.46
C ARG A 102 -0.33 14.74 1.91
N LEU A 103 0.46 15.79 2.07
CA LEU A 103 0.89 16.29 3.37
C LEU A 103 -0.28 16.98 4.10
N PRO A 104 -0.26 17.10 5.45
CA PRO A 104 -1.35 17.70 6.25
C PRO A 104 -1.77 19.12 5.87
N ARG A 105 -0.94 19.85 5.11
CA ARG A 105 -1.23 21.21 4.62
C ARG A 105 -1.74 21.26 3.17
N GLY A 106 -2.13 20.11 2.62
CA GLY A 106 -2.69 19.98 1.28
C GLY A 106 -1.66 19.87 0.15
N SER A 107 -0.37 20.14 0.41
CA SER A 107 0.70 19.90 -0.56
C SER A 107 0.73 18.44 -0.99
N LYS A 108 0.80 18.21 -2.30
CA LYS A 108 0.89 16.89 -2.92
C LYS A 108 2.29 16.71 -3.54
N SER A 109 2.80 15.49 -3.55
CA SER A 109 4.02 15.13 -4.26
C SER A 109 3.94 13.71 -4.76
N ILE A 110 4.40 13.46 -5.99
CA ILE A 110 4.60 12.11 -6.48
C ILE A 110 5.85 11.53 -5.79
N LEU A 111 5.67 10.44 -5.06
CA LEU A 111 6.75 9.68 -4.43
C LEU A 111 7.43 8.78 -5.45
N ALA A 112 6.62 8.09 -6.26
CA ALA A 112 7.11 7.13 -7.23
C ALA A 112 6.16 6.98 -8.41
N THR A 113 6.74 6.64 -9.55
CA THR A 113 6.04 6.16 -10.75
C THR A 113 6.71 4.87 -11.20
N GLY A 114 5.98 4.03 -11.92
CA GLY A 114 6.55 2.79 -12.43
C GLY A 114 5.52 1.89 -13.07
N LYS A 115 5.83 0.59 -13.11
CA LYS A 115 5.00 -0.45 -13.70
C LYS A 115 4.59 -1.50 -12.66
N ILE A 116 3.37 -2.01 -12.80
CA ILE A 116 2.81 -3.07 -11.95
C ILE A 116 1.78 -3.88 -12.75
N MET A 117 1.61 -5.16 -12.45
CA MET A 117 0.47 -5.90 -12.97
C MET A 117 -0.86 -5.31 -12.47
N LEU A 118 -1.91 -5.35 -13.29
CA LEU A 118 -3.25 -4.91 -12.86
C LEU A 118 -3.72 -5.74 -11.65
N GLY A 119 -4.06 -5.07 -10.55
CA GLY A 119 -4.41 -5.72 -9.29
C GLY A 119 -3.22 -6.23 -8.46
N GLY A 120 -1.98 -5.95 -8.90
CA GLY A 120 -0.77 -6.27 -8.14
C GLY A 120 -0.63 -5.40 -6.88
N THR A 121 0.22 -5.85 -5.96
CA THR A 121 0.51 -5.15 -4.71
C THR A 121 1.83 -4.38 -4.81
N ALA A 122 1.84 -3.13 -4.33
CA ALA A 122 3.06 -2.39 -4.04
C ALA A 122 3.41 -2.51 -2.55
N VAL A 123 4.70 -2.75 -2.26
CA VAL A 123 5.26 -2.73 -0.91
C VAL A 123 6.14 -1.49 -0.78
N VAL A 124 5.79 -0.59 0.14
CA VAL A 124 6.53 0.65 0.41
C VAL A 124 7.24 0.53 1.75
N ALA A 125 8.54 0.79 1.79
CA ALA A 125 9.29 0.82 3.04
C ALA A 125 8.80 1.95 3.96
N ASP A 126 8.88 1.80 5.28
CA ASP A 126 8.41 2.82 6.23
C ASP A 126 9.11 4.18 6.11
N ASP A 127 10.37 4.19 5.68
CA ASP A 127 11.09 5.44 5.40
C ASP A 127 10.67 6.09 4.07
N LEU A 128 9.73 5.47 3.35
CA LEU A 128 9.17 5.88 2.07
C LEU A 128 10.22 6.08 0.97
N THR A 129 11.45 5.57 1.14
CA THR A 129 12.54 5.75 0.16
C THR A 129 12.54 4.70 -0.92
N THR A 130 11.83 3.59 -0.70
CA THR A 130 11.88 2.42 -1.56
C THR A 130 10.47 1.87 -1.75
N VAL A 131 10.17 1.50 -2.99
CA VAL A 131 8.94 0.84 -3.38
C VAL A 131 9.31 -0.41 -4.16
N THR A 132 8.60 -1.50 -3.88
CA THR A 132 8.73 -2.78 -4.58
C THR A 132 7.39 -3.16 -5.19
N THR A 133 7.38 -3.53 -6.46
CA THR A 133 6.18 -3.98 -7.19
C THR A 133 6.43 -5.30 -7.90
N GLU A 134 5.36 -6.04 -8.13
CA GLU A 134 5.37 -7.21 -9.00
C GLU A 134 4.94 -6.82 -10.42
N THR A 135 5.78 -7.19 -11.39
CA THR A 135 5.57 -6.92 -12.82
C THR A 135 5.57 -8.23 -13.60
N SER A 136 5.14 -8.18 -14.85
CA SER A 136 5.16 -9.30 -15.80
C SER A 136 6.57 -9.90 -16.02
N THR A 137 7.62 -9.14 -15.70
CA THR A 137 9.03 -9.56 -15.81
C THR A 137 9.66 -9.95 -14.47
N GLY A 138 8.89 -9.88 -13.38
CA GLY A 138 9.34 -10.20 -12.02
C GLY A 138 9.23 -9.02 -11.06
N ILE A 139 9.91 -9.14 -9.92
CA ILE A 139 9.91 -8.13 -8.86
C ILE A 139 10.82 -6.97 -9.27
N GLN A 140 10.30 -5.74 -9.18
CA GLN A 140 11.06 -4.52 -9.38
C GLN A 140 11.09 -3.70 -8.10
N THR A 141 12.27 -3.17 -7.76
CA THR A 141 12.46 -2.28 -6.62
C THR A 141 13.11 -1.00 -7.11
N PHE A 142 12.53 0.15 -6.78
CA PHE A 142 13.02 1.46 -7.17
C PHE A 142 13.00 2.43 -6.00
N ARG A 143 13.89 3.42 -6.07
CA ARG A 143 13.93 4.51 -5.09
C ARG A 143 12.85 5.53 -5.43
N THR A 144 12.21 6.04 -4.39
CA THR A 144 11.29 7.17 -4.51
C THR A 144 12.08 8.47 -4.70
N GLY A 145 11.37 9.53 -5.08
CA GLY A 145 11.91 10.90 -5.09
C GLY A 145 12.21 11.45 -3.68
N LEU A 146 11.89 10.72 -2.61
CA LEU A 146 12.20 11.12 -1.25
C LEU A 146 13.66 10.83 -0.91
N THR A 147 14.36 11.87 -0.51
CA THR A 147 15.60 11.70 0.27
C THR A 147 15.23 11.72 1.75
N ARG A 148 15.88 10.88 2.57
CA ARG A 148 15.62 10.77 4.03
C ARG A 148 15.66 12.11 4.79
N THR A 149 16.17 13.16 4.17
CA THR A 149 16.44 14.44 4.82
C THR A 149 15.44 15.52 4.43
N LYS A 150 14.82 15.47 3.24
CA LYS A 150 13.97 16.55 2.73
C LYS A 150 12.94 16.04 1.70
N VAL A 151 11.71 16.49 1.88
CA VAL A 151 10.66 16.48 0.86
C VAL A 151 10.66 17.85 0.22
N ILE A 152 10.84 17.93 -1.10
CA ILE A 152 10.73 19.20 -1.83
C ILE A 152 9.39 19.17 -2.55
N SER A 153 8.45 20.02 -2.15
CA SER A 153 7.18 20.19 -2.85
C SER A 153 7.21 21.52 -3.60
N CYS A 154 7.13 21.47 -4.92
CA CYS A 154 7.13 22.65 -5.77
C CYS A 154 5.72 22.94 -6.30
N LYS A 155 5.35 24.21 -6.31
CA LYS A 155 4.18 24.72 -7.02
C LYS A 155 4.51 24.93 -8.50
N GLU A 156 3.47 25.05 -9.33
CA GLU A 156 3.60 25.34 -10.77
C GLU A 156 4.29 26.69 -11.05
N ASP A 157 4.20 27.65 -10.11
CA ASP A 157 4.89 28.94 -10.18
C ASP A 157 6.42 28.85 -9.93
N GLY A 158 6.94 27.64 -9.72
CA GLY A 158 8.35 27.36 -9.42
C GLY A 158 8.74 27.53 -7.95
N THR A 159 7.80 27.89 -7.07
CA THR A 159 8.07 28.02 -5.63
C THR A 159 8.14 26.64 -4.98
N CYS A 160 9.29 26.30 -4.40
CA CYS A 160 9.47 25.04 -3.69
C CYS A 160 9.49 25.26 -2.17
N ILE A 161 8.77 24.40 -1.44
CA ILE A 161 8.88 24.28 0.02
C ILE A 161 9.68 23.02 0.35
N GLU A 162 10.69 23.18 1.19
CA GLU A 162 11.38 22.05 1.80
C GLU A 162 10.67 21.67 3.10
N TYR A 163 10.24 20.42 3.20
CA TYR A 163 9.72 19.82 4.41
C TYR A 163 10.69 18.76 4.90
N THR A 164 11.25 18.99 6.09
CA THR A 164 11.98 17.94 6.82
C THR A 164 10.94 17.13 7.60
N PRO A 165 10.78 15.83 7.33
CA PRO A 165 9.96 14.96 8.17
C PRO A 165 10.35 15.14 9.65
N PRO A 166 9.40 15.20 10.58
CA PRO A 166 9.74 15.02 11.98
C PRO A 166 10.48 13.68 12.10
N GLN A 167 11.64 13.68 12.76
CA GLN A 167 12.34 12.41 12.99
C GLN A 167 11.36 11.46 13.69
N PRO A 168 11.27 10.19 13.25
CA PRO A 168 10.48 9.21 13.97
C PRO A 168 10.95 9.24 15.42
N SER A 169 10.02 9.49 16.34
CA SER A 169 10.33 9.45 17.76
C SER A 169 10.94 8.09 18.05
N PRO A 170 12.04 8.00 18.82
CA PRO A 170 12.59 6.72 19.21
C PRO A 170 11.46 5.87 19.77
N LEU A 171 11.21 4.70 19.20
CA LEU A 171 10.23 3.77 19.76
C LEU A 171 10.59 3.60 21.24
N PRO A 172 9.61 3.72 22.16
CA PRO A 172 9.90 3.57 23.58
C PRO A 172 10.61 2.23 23.78
N MET A 173 11.80 2.25 24.39
CA MET A 173 12.53 1.02 24.65
C MET A 173 11.59 0.06 25.39
N PRO A 174 11.41 -1.18 24.87
CA PRO A 174 10.51 -2.12 25.50
C PRO A 174 10.98 -2.35 26.94
N GLN A 175 10.05 -2.35 27.89
CA GLN A 175 10.33 -2.26 29.33
C GLN A 175 11.37 -3.27 29.82
N TRP A 176 11.46 -4.46 29.21
CA TRP A 176 12.44 -5.50 29.54
C TRP A 176 13.91 -5.12 29.29
N ARG A 177 14.21 -4.02 28.57
CA ARG A 177 15.57 -3.48 28.42
C ARG A 177 15.96 -2.44 29.46
N ARG A 178 15.04 -1.98 30.31
CA ARG A 178 15.35 -0.98 31.36
C ARG A 178 15.96 -1.60 32.63
N ASP A 179 15.83 -2.91 32.80
CA ASP A 179 16.21 -3.60 34.03
C ASP A 179 17.56 -4.37 33.92
N ARG A 180 18.42 -3.99 32.97
CA ARG A 180 19.76 -4.58 32.79
C ARG A 180 20.88 -3.56 32.87
#